data_AF-A0A3M7ESE3-F1
#
_entry.id   AF-A0A3M7ESE3-F1
#
_cell.length_a   1.000
_cell.length_b   1.000
_cell.length_c   1.000
_cell.angle_alpha   90.00
_cell.angle_beta   90.00
_cell.angle_gamma   90.00
#
_symmetry.space_group_name_H-M   'P 1'
#
loop_
_entity.id
_entity.type
_entity.pdbx_description
1 polymer ?
#
loop_
_entity_poly.entity_id
_entity_poly.type
_entity_poly.pdbx_seq_one_letter_code
_entity_poly.pdbx_strand_id
1 'polypeptide(L)'
;MAASGNRNATCPAPFLAASSFPPRGGEIGSRFCLPVTRDESCCLPCPMTDWVFSDNFQRLLPTANYVGIASLVCNVLLLLTYLVLPEEKSHRHYLSIGLTVSLILLSIAFVIPLGTKPDMCFDTLTPDNMYTDTGCAWTGALLLAGAMGAIVWILLRSIWTALRIMFDFRRTDIFQWVSIALGVGIPGLFLAIEMGTIGVSYKLGNICLPSGPEAFVAWYVWLVVFAGLSAIILIATIVFCLWKFAISALAGVGVSTHKSTASANSAALTEPEPGQPPSKRAMKRQKRVEWARIKKVLRLQWRTIVLAFIILNESVFFGLVFTQSTGAAEAAVHGQTLPDRIWAACLIVNDGDKSACLAQSSGLGLSGPRVIATWLLLSTLGLIVFLLMLRWSMFVGWYEVLRNPRAFLANLKGRRLSLGSDDQEFVVQKEPKHLSLTKPLGSDNNADHHNTGSRTETRNGDVSPVSEVDEMDAKEAREDRIVV
;
A
#
# COMPACT_ATOMS: atom_id res chain seq x y z
N MET A 1 24.94 -33.25 26.21
CA MET A 1 26.19 -33.65 26.89
C MET A 1 26.75 -32.41 27.54
N ALA A 2 26.79 -32.38 28.87
CA ALA A 2 27.22 -31.24 29.66
C ALA A 2 28.73 -30.99 29.47
N ALA A 3 29.10 -29.80 28.98
CA ALA A 3 30.49 -29.39 28.92
C ALA A 3 30.94 -28.91 30.30
N SER A 4 31.96 -29.60 30.81
CA SER A 4 32.67 -29.34 32.06
C SER A 4 33.09 -27.88 32.20
N GLY A 5 32.79 -27.29 33.36
CA GLY A 5 33.17 -25.92 33.71
C GLY A 5 34.68 -25.68 33.58
N ASN A 6 35.05 -24.75 32.72
CA ASN A 6 36.41 -24.30 32.54
C ASN A 6 36.64 -23.05 33.41
N ARG A 7 37.59 -23.09 34.34
CA ARG A 7 37.89 -22.05 35.34
C ARG A 7 38.62 -20.82 34.78
N ASN A 8 38.41 -20.51 33.49
CA ASN A 8 38.93 -19.34 32.77
C ASN A 8 37.82 -18.63 31.97
N ALA A 9 36.56 -18.72 32.39
CA ALA A 9 35.47 -18.06 31.69
C ALA A 9 35.43 -16.57 32.04
N THR A 10 35.94 -15.71 31.16
CA THR A 10 35.86 -14.25 31.28
C THR A 10 34.40 -13.74 31.31
N CYS A 11 33.46 -14.55 30.81
CA CYS A 11 32.04 -14.29 30.83
C CYS A 11 31.28 -15.38 31.60
N PRO A 12 30.37 -15.03 32.52
CA PRO A 12 29.53 -16.01 33.19
C PRO A 12 28.51 -16.61 32.22
N ALA A 13 28.23 -17.91 32.34
CA ALA A 13 27.18 -18.57 31.56
C ALA A 13 25.83 -17.86 31.78
N PRO A 14 24.97 -17.72 30.75
CA PRO A 14 25.08 -18.25 29.38
C PRO A 14 25.87 -17.38 28.39
N PHE A 15 26.51 -16.29 28.85
CA PHE A 15 27.21 -15.35 27.97
C PHE A 15 28.56 -15.91 27.49
N LEU A 16 28.93 -15.54 26.27
CA LEU A 16 30.15 -15.98 25.60
C LEU A 16 31.11 -14.80 25.38
N ALA A 17 32.40 -15.06 25.49
CA ALA A 17 33.46 -14.06 25.26
C ALA A 17 33.58 -13.75 23.76
N ALA A 18 33.40 -12.48 23.38
CA ALA A 18 33.48 -12.05 21.98
C ALA A 18 34.85 -12.37 21.35
N SER A 19 35.93 -12.32 22.14
CA SER A 19 37.29 -12.61 21.69
C SER A 19 37.48 -14.05 21.18
N SER A 20 36.63 -14.98 21.62
CA SER A 20 36.68 -16.38 21.16
C SER A 20 36.06 -16.60 19.77
N PHE A 21 35.38 -15.60 19.22
CA PHE A 21 34.69 -15.65 17.91
C PHE A 21 35.26 -14.63 16.92
N PRO A 22 36.33 -14.99 16.19
CA PRO A 22 36.97 -14.08 15.25
C PRO A 22 36.03 -13.68 14.10
N PRO A 23 36.18 -12.48 13.54
CA PRO A 23 35.30 -11.94 12.50
C PRO A 23 35.55 -12.62 11.13
N ARG A 24 35.06 -13.85 10.97
CA ARG A 24 35.26 -14.66 9.75
C ARG A 24 34.06 -14.67 8.79
N GLY A 25 32.89 -14.21 9.25
CA GLY A 25 31.64 -14.23 8.51
C GLY A 25 30.47 -13.74 9.37
N GLY A 26 29.28 -13.68 8.77
CA GLY A 26 28.05 -13.22 9.43
C GLY A 26 28.04 -11.72 9.72
N GLU A 27 26.97 -11.27 10.39
CA GLU A 27 26.75 -9.87 10.75
C GLU A 27 27.27 -9.56 12.16
N ILE A 28 28.54 -9.17 12.26
CA ILE A 28 29.22 -8.89 13.52
C ILE A 28 28.53 -7.73 14.27
N GLY A 29 28.05 -6.72 13.55
CA GLY A 29 27.34 -5.57 14.14
C GLY A 29 25.99 -5.94 14.76
N SER A 30 25.49 -7.15 14.51
CA SER A 30 24.22 -7.65 15.08
C SER A 30 24.43 -8.56 16.29
N ARG A 31 25.67 -8.72 16.78
CA ARG A 31 25.94 -9.45 18.03
C ARG A 31 25.42 -8.63 19.22
N PHE A 32 24.61 -9.26 20.08
CA PHE A 32 24.12 -8.60 21.30
C PHE A 32 25.15 -8.73 22.42
N CYS A 33 26.01 -7.71 22.56
CA CYS A 33 27.18 -7.73 23.43
C CYS A 33 27.14 -6.61 24.47
N LEU A 34 27.57 -6.91 25.69
CA LEU A 34 27.84 -5.92 26.73
C LEU A 34 29.36 -5.86 27.00
N PRO A 35 29.97 -4.67 26.97
CA PRO A 35 31.38 -4.52 27.36
C PRO A 35 31.53 -4.75 28.87
N VAL A 36 32.42 -5.67 29.27
CA VAL A 36 32.70 -5.98 30.69
C VAL A 36 34.05 -5.41 31.12
N THR A 37 35.04 -5.43 30.22
CA THR A 37 36.33 -4.77 30.40
C THR A 37 36.65 -3.91 29.17
N ARG A 38 37.80 -3.24 29.13
CA ARG A 38 38.20 -2.44 27.96
C ARG A 38 38.45 -3.28 26.71
N ASP A 39 38.85 -4.54 26.88
CA ASP A 39 39.27 -5.41 25.78
C ASP A 39 38.38 -6.67 25.61
N GLU A 40 37.38 -6.86 26.47
CA GLU A 40 36.49 -8.02 26.43
C GLU A 40 35.02 -7.62 26.58
N SER A 41 34.21 -8.14 25.66
CA SER A 41 32.74 -7.99 25.65
C SER A 41 32.09 -9.37 25.78
N CYS A 42 31.11 -9.46 26.66
CA CYS A 42 30.33 -10.68 26.85
C CYS A 42 29.04 -10.58 26.06
N CYS A 43 28.78 -11.57 25.22
CA CYS A 43 27.69 -11.55 24.26
C CYS A 43 26.72 -12.70 24.47
N LEU A 44 25.48 -12.47 24.08
CA LEU A 44 24.43 -13.47 24.13
C LEU A 44 24.54 -14.43 22.93
N PRO A 45 24.32 -15.74 23.11
CA PRO A 45 24.33 -16.69 22.00
C PRO A 45 23.24 -16.39 20.95
N CYS A 46 23.53 -16.72 19.69
CA CYS A 46 22.58 -16.64 18.60
C CYS A 46 21.63 -17.87 18.59
N PRO A 47 20.33 -17.71 18.29
CA PRO A 47 19.62 -16.47 17.98
C PRO A 47 19.15 -15.73 19.25
N MET A 48 19.26 -14.41 19.23
CA MET A 48 18.85 -13.55 20.35
C MET A 48 17.39 -13.75 20.77
N THR A 49 16.52 -14.07 19.80
CA THR A 49 15.09 -14.31 20.03
C THR A 49 14.84 -15.44 21.04
N ASP A 50 15.74 -16.42 21.14
CA ASP A 50 15.57 -17.55 22.06
C ASP A 50 15.82 -17.17 23.52
N TRP A 51 16.50 -16.06 23.78
CA TRP A 51 16.87 -15.61 25.12
C TRP A 51 15.99 -14.46 25.61
N VAL A 52 15.57 -13.57 24.70
CA VAL A 52 14.84 -12.34 25.02
C VAL A 52 13.33 -12.55 24.99
N PHE A 53 12.85 -13.49 24.18
CA PHE A 53 11.42 -13.75 24.00
C PHE A 53 10.97 -15.07 24.61
N SER A 54 9.68 -15.12 24.98
CA SER A 54 9.04 -16.33 25.47
C SER A 54 9.00 -17.43 24.40
N ASP A 55 8.89 -18.70 24.80
CA ASP A 55 8.77 -19.84 23.87
C ASP A 55 7.54 -19.75 22.94
N ASN A 56 6.51 -19.01 23.34
CA ASN A 56 5.37 -18.72 22.47
C ASN A 56 5.77 -17.96 21.20
N PHE A 57 6.86 -17.19 21.23
CA PHE A 57 7.38 -16.47 20.07
C PHE A 57 7.76 -17.44 18.95
N GLN A 58 8.48 -18.51 19.28
CA GLN A 58 8.89 -19.52 18.29
C GLN A 58 7.70 -20.30 17.71
N ARG A 59 6.59 -20.40 18.46
CA ARG A 59 5.34 -20.99 17.95
C ARG A 59 4.57 -20.03 17.05
N LEU A 60 4.64 -18.73 17.32
CA LEU A 60 3.88 -17.70 16.60
C LEU A 60 4.58 -17.19 15.34
N LEU A 61 5.92 -17.21 15.30
CA LEU A 61 6.69 -16.73 14.16
C LEU A 61 6.35 -17.48 12.85
N PRO A 62 6.22 -18.82 12.82
CA PRO A 62 5.79 -19.55 11.63
C PRO A 62 4.39 -19.16 11.14
N THR A 63 3.50 -18.69 12.03
CA THR A 63 2.14 -18.28 11.66
C THR A 63 2.14 -17.14 10.65
N ALA A 64 3.03 -16.15 10.80
CA ALA A 64 3.16 -15.06 9.83
C ALA A 64 3.57 -15.58 8.43
N ASN A 65 4.43 -16.60 8.38
CA ASN A 65 4.85 -17.21 7.13
C ASN A 65 3.69 -17.95 6.44
N TYR A 66 2.85 -18.67 7.19
CA TYR A 66 1.64 -19.31 6.65
C TYR A 66 0.60 -18.28 6.16
N VAL A 67 0.42 -17.18 6.89
CA VAL A 67 -0.42 -16.07 6.43
C VAL A 67 0.15 -15.46 5.14
N GLY A 68 1.47 -15.39 5.02
CA GLY A 68 2.17 -15.02 3.79
C GLY A 68 1.79 -15.88 2.58
N ILE A 69 1.60 -17.20 2.75
CA ILE A 69 1.09 -18.09 1.69
C ILE A 69 -0.32 -17.67 1.26
N ALA A 70 -1.22 -17.47 2.23
CA ALA A 70 -2.58 -17.05 1.91
C ALA A 70 -2.60 -15.70 1.17
N SER A 71 -1.80 -14.74 1.64
CA SER A 71 -1.59 -13.45 0.98
C SER A 71 -1.08 -13.61 -0.45
N LEU A 72 -0.07 -14.46 -0.66
CA LEU A 72 0.51 -14.72 -1.98
C LEU A 72 -0.55 -15.29 -2.93
N VAL A 73 -1.28 -16.32 -2.51
CA VAL A 73 -2.33 -16.96 -3.32
C VAL A 73 -3.40 -15.94 -3.72
N CYS A 74 -3.90 -15.15 -2.76
CA CYS A 74 -4.88 -14.11 -3.01
C CYS A 74 -4.37 -13.05 -4.02
N ASN A 75 -3.15 -12.56 -3.86
CA ASN A 75 -2.60 -11.56 -4.78
C ASN A 75 -2.29 -12.12 -6.17
N VAL A 76 -1.86 -13.38 -6.27
CA VAL A 76 -1.69 -14.08 -7.55
C VAL A 76 -3.03 -14.25 -8.26
N LEU A 77 -4.09 -14.65 -7.53
CA LEU A 77 -5.44 -14.74 -8.08
C LEU A 77 -5.96 -13.37 -8.56
N LEU A 78 -5.66 -12.31 -7.84
CA LEU A 78 -6.02 -10.94 -8.25
C LEU A 78 -5.26 -10.51 -9.50
N LEU A 79 -3.95 -10.79 -9.57
CA LEU A 79 -3.14 -10.51 -10.74
C LEU A 79 -3.65 -11.29 -11.96
N LEU A 80 -3.97 -12.57 -11.77
CA LEU A 80 -4.57 -13.43 -12.80
C LEU A 80 -5.92 -12.88 -13.25
N THR A 81 -6.73 -12.35 -12.33
CA THR A 81 -7.98 -11.66 -12.65
C THR A 81 -7.75 -10.46 -13.56
N TYR A 82 -6.71 -9.65 -13.33
CA TYR A 82 -6.37 -8.52 -14.23
C TYR A 82 -5.85 -8.95 -15.62
N LEU A 83 -5.23 -10.13 -15.70
CA LEU A 83 -4.71 -10.68 -16.96
C LEU A 83 -5.81 -11.33 -17.81
N VAL A 84 -6.74 -12.05 -17.18
CA VAL A 84 -7.75 -12.86 -17.86
C VAL A 84 -9.02 -12.05 -18.16
N LEU A 85 -9.55 -11.31 -17.18
CA LEU A 85 -10.83 -10.61 -17.37
C LEU A 85 -10.64 -9.33 -18.22
N PRO A 86 -11.64 -8.98 -19.03
CA PRO A 86 -11.59 -7.78 -19.84
C PRO A 86 -11.72 -6.52 -18.96
N GLU A 87 -11.31 -5.37 -19.50
CA GLU A 87 -11.11 -4.13 -18.72
C GLU A 87 -12.40 -3.60 -18.11
N GLU A 88 -13.53 -3.87 -18.77
CA GLU A 88 -14.86 -3.43 -18.35
C GLU A 88 -15.30 -4.12 -17.06
N LYS A 89 -14.86 -5.37 -16.82
CA LYS A 89 -15.23 -6.18 -15.65
C LYS A 89 -14.19 -6.08 -14.54
N SER A 90 -12.91 -6.08 -14.91
CA SER A 90 -11.79 -6.01 -13.97
C SER A 90 -11.51 -4.58 -13.48
N HIS A 91 -11.88 -3.56 -14.26
CA HIS A 91 -11.48 -2.16 -14.04
C HIS A 91 -9.97 -2.04 -13.77
N ARG A 92 -9.17 -2.85 -14.46
CA ARG A 92 -7.73 -2.91 -14.26
C ARG A 92 -7.11 -1.54 -14.54
N HIS A 93 -6.24 -1.12 -13.65
CA HIS A 93 -5.48 0.11 -13.78
C HIS A 93 -4.03 -0.19 -13.45
N TYR A 94 -3.09 0.33 -14.24
CA TYR A 94 -1.67 -0.03 -14.13
C TYR A 94 -1.10 0.25 -12.72
N LEU A 95 -1.58 1.29 -12.01
CA LEU A 95 -1.20 1.56 -10.61
C LEU A 95 -1.63 0.44 -9.66
N SER A 96 -2.78 -0.19 -9.92
CA SER A 96 -3.28 -1.32 -9.12
C SER A 96 -2.51 -2.61 -9.43
N ILE A 97 -2.10 -2.80 -10.68
CA ILE A 97 -1.26 -3.92 -11.09
C ILE A 97 0.11 -3.81 -10.43
N GLY A 98 0.75 -2.64 -10.50
CA GLY A 98 2.04 -2.37 -9.86
C GLY A 98 2.01 -2.64 -8.35
N LEU A 99 1.00 -2.11 -7.66
CA LEU A 99 0.78 -2.41 -6.24
C LEU A 99 0.66 -3.93 -5.96
N THR A 100 -0.12 -4.64 -6.78
CA THR A 100 -0.32 -6.09 -6.61
C THR A 100 0.98 -6.86 -6.81
N VAL A 101 1.79 -6.47 -7.80
CA VAL A 101 3.11 -7.07 -8.04
C VAL A 101 4.04 -6.84 -6.84
N SER A 102 4.08 -5.62 -6.29
CA SER A 102 4.88 -5.35 -5.08
C SER A 102 4.44 -6.17 -3.87
N LEU A 103 3.14 -6.40 -3.70
CA LEU A 103 2.63 -7.25 -2.61
C LEU A 103 2.90 -8.74 -2.83
N ILE A 104 2.98 -9.19 -4.09
CA ILE A 104 3.46 -10.53 -4.42
C ILE A 104 4.92 -10.68 -4.01
N LEU A 105 5.79 -9.72 -4.35
CA LEU A 105 7.20 -9.73 -3.92
C LEU A 105 7.30 -9.78 -2.39
N LEU A 106 6.56 -8.90 -1.70
CA LEU A 106 6.51 -8.89 -0.24
C LEU A 106 6.04 -10.24 0.32
N SER A 107 5.00 -10.84 -0.25
CA SER A 107 4.46 -12.11 0.23
C SER A 107 5.45 -13.27 0.01
N ILE A 108 6.20 -13.27 -1.10
CA ILE A 108 7.24 -14.29 -1.35
C ILE A 108 8.33 -14.25 -0.27
N ALA A 109 8.68 -13.06 0.25
CA ALA A 109 9.64 -12.94 1.35
C ALA A 109 9.25 -13.75 2.60
N PHE A 110 7.94 -13.88 2.88
CA PHE A 110 7.41 -14.69 3.98
C PHE A 110 7.30 -16.19 3.64
N VAL A 111 7.25 -16.54 2.35
CA VAL A 111 7.09 -17.94 1.91
C VAL A 111 8.42 -18.66 1.84
N ILE A 112 9.50 -17.99 1.42
CA ILE A 112 10.84 -18.59 1.28
C ILE A 112 11.31 -19.30 2.56
N PRO A 113 11.20 -18.72 3.77
CA PRO A 113 11.69 -19.34 5.00
C PRO A 113 11.02 -20.67 5.35
N LEU A 114 9.81 -20.95 4.85
CA LEU A 114 9.13 -22.24 5.06
C LEU A 114 9.79 -23.38 4.29
N GLY A 115 10.35 -23.06 3.12
CA GLY A 115 11.06 -24.03 2.27
C GLY A 115 12.52 -24.18 2.67
N THR A 116 13.21 -23.07 2.94
CA THR A 116 14.65 -23.09 3.24
C THR A 116 14.95 -23.50 4.67
N LYS A 117 14.06 -23.23 5.64
CA LYS A 117 14.29 -23.44 7.08
C LYS A 117 15.70 -22.96 7.48
N PRO A 118 15.97 -21.65 7.33
CA PRO A 118 17.33 -21.14 7.42
C PRO A 118 17.89 -21.38 8.82
N ASP A 119 19.17 -21.75 8.88
CA ASP A 119 19.95 -21.56 10.10
C ASP A 119 20.20 -20.06 10.22
N MET A 120 19.84 -19.47 11.36
CA MET A 120 19.89 -18.00 11.53
C MET A 120 21.29 -17.53 11.96
N CYS A 121 22.20 -18.47 12.23
CA CYS A 121 23.46 -18.22 12.91
C CYS A 121 24.63 -18.83 12.13
N PHE A 122 25.60 -17.99 11.79
CA PHE A 122 26.86 -18.41 11.14
C PHE A 122 27.74 -19.24 12.09
N ASP A 123 27.85 -18.77 13.33
CA ASP A 123 28.49 -19.46 14.45
C ASP A 123 27.62 -19.30 15.70
N THR A 124 28.04 -19.84 16.85
CA THR A 124 27.24 -19.79 18.09
C THR A 124 26.94 -18.37 18.59
N LEU A 125 27.56 -17.34 18.02
CA LEU A 125 27.41 -15.95 18.44
C LEU A 125 26.89 -15.00 17.35
N THR A 126 27.23 -15.25 16.09
CA THR A 126 27.12 -14.30 14.99
C THR A 126 25.94 -14.68 14.10
N PRO A 127 24.95 -13.80 13.91
CA PRO A 127 23.87 -14.05 12.96
C PRO A 127 24.37 -14.12 11.51
N ASP A 128 23.69 -14.91 10.69
CA ASP A 128 23.97 -14.96 9.25
C ASP A 128 23.52 -13.67 8.54
N ASN A 129 24.22 -13.35 7.45
CA ASN A 129 23.98 -12.20 6.58
C ASN A 129 23.81 -12.62 5.12
N MET A 130 23.49 -11.66 4.25
CA MET A 130 23.27 -11.92 2.81
C MET A 130 24.43 -12.62 2.08
N TYR A 131 25.66 -12.53 2.60
CA TYR A 131 26.86 -13.08 1.96
C TYR A 131 27.16 -14.51 2.41
N THR A 132 26.64 -14.89 3.58
CA THR A 132 26.82 -16.21 4.20
C THR A 132 25.62 -17.11 3.94
N ASP A 133 24.40 -16.55 3.90
CA ASP A 133 23.20 -17.25 3.47
C ASP A 133 22.46 -16.52 2.33
N THR A 134 22.17 -17.27 1.27
CA THR A 134 21.40 -16.77 0.11
C THR A 134 19.91 -16.67 0.40
N GLY A 135 19.37 -17.47 1.32
CA GLY A 135 17.99 -17.36 1.79
C GLY A 135 17.74 -15.99 2.43
N CYS A 136 18.69 -15.53 3.24
CA CYS A 136 18.74 -14.19 3.78
C CYS A 136 18.72 -13.11 2.69
N ALA A 137 19.57 -13.22 1.67
CA ALA A 137 19.65 -12.24 0.59
C ALA A 137 18.32 -12.08 -0.16
N TRP A 138 17.68 -13.20 -0.53
CA TRP A 138 16.40 -13.17 -1.25
C TRP A 138 15.24 -12.66 -0.40
N THR A 139 15.13 -13.13 0.84
CA THR A 139 14.05 -12.70 1.75
C THR A 139 14.14 -11.21 2.04
N GLY A 140 15.34 -10.71 2.34
CA GLY A 140 15.58 -9.28 2.55
C GLY A 140 15.29 -8.46 1.29
N ALA A 141 15.81 -8.86 0.13
CA ALA A 141 15.60 -8.12 -1.12
C ALA A 141 14.10 -8.00 -1.49
N LEU A 142 13.36 -9.11 -1.38
CA LEU A 142 11.94 -9.14 -1.69
C LEU A 142 11.09 -8.34 -0.71
N LEU A 143 11.45 -8.37 0.58
CA LEU A 143 10.81 -7.53 1.60
C LEU A 143 11.04 -6.05 1.32
N LEU A 144 12.29 -5.65 1.04
CA LEU A 144 12.66 -4.26 0.77
C LEU A 144 11.98 -3.73 -0.49
N ALA A 145 12.06 -4.48 -1.59
CA ALA A 145 11.45 -4.11 -2.86
C ALA A 145 9.92 -4.10 -2.79
N GLY A 146 9.33 -5.11 -2.13
CA GLY A 146 7.89 -5.27 -2.00
C GLY A 146 7.26 -4.18 -1.14
N ALA A 147 7.83 -3.89 0.03
CA ALA A 147 7.31 -2.85 0.91
C ALA A 147 7.47 -1.45 0.31
N MET A 148 8.67 -1.10 -0.18
CA MET A 148 8.89 0.20 -0.83
C MET A 148 8.01 0.36 -2.08
N GLY A 149 7.92 -0.69 -2.91
CA GLY A 149 7.05 -0.72 -4.07
C GLY A 149 5.59 -0.47 -3.71
N ALA A 150 5.04 -1.16 -2.72
CA ALA A 150 3.65 -1.00 -2.32
C ALA A 150 3.34 0.47 -1.95
N ILE A 151 4.22 1.12 -1.18
CA ILE A 151 4.02 2.51 -0.76
C ILE A 151 4.14 3.47 -1.94
N VAL A 152 5.16 3.31 -2.80
CA VAL A 152 5.34 4.17 -3.97
C VAL A 152 4.15 4.08 -4.92
N TRP A 153 3.62 2.88 -5.19
CA TRP A 153 2.43 2.71 -6.03
C TRP A 153 1.19 3.38 -5.45
N ILE A 154 1.04 3.37 -4.13
CA ILE A 154 -0.06 4.06 -3.45
C ILE A 154 0.13 5.57 -3.49
N LEU A 155 1.35 6.07 -3.27
CA LEU A 155 1.67 7.49 -3.43
C LEU A 155 1.33 7.97 -4.84
N LEU A 156 1.75 7.23 -5.88
CA LEU A 156 1.42 7.54 -7.27
C LEU A 156 -0.09 7.55 -7.52
N ARG A 157 -0.84 6.64 -6.88
CA ARG A 157 -2.31 6.62 -6.93
C ARG A 157 -2.96 7.81 -6.23
N SER A 158 -2.38 8.27 -5.12
CA SER A 158 -2.81 9.50 -4.43
C SER A 158 -2.55 10.74 -5.28
N ILE A 159 -1.36 10.84 -5.89
CA ILE A 159 -0.99 11.92 -6.81
C ILE A 159 -1.93 11.92 -8.02
N TRP A 160 -2.16 10.77 -8.64
CA TRP A 160 -3.10 10.64 -9.77
C TRP A 160 -4.49 11.18 -9.42
N THR A 161 -4.97 10.81 -8.25
CA THR A 161 -6.29 11.22 -7.75
C THR A 161 -6.34 12.73 -7.52
N ALA A 162 -5.32 13.31 -6.91
CA ALA A 162 -5.22 14.75 -6.70
C ALA A 162 -5.12 15.54 -8.02
N LEU A 163 -4.30 15.09 -8.97
CA LEU A 163 -4.17 15.70 -10.30
C LEU A 163 -5.49 15.69 -11.07
N ARG A 164 -6.22 14.57 -11.03
CA ARG A 164 -7.52 14.44 -11.68
C ARG A 164 -8.58 15.36 -11.06
N ILE A 165 -8.60 15.50 -9.74
CA ILE A 165 -9.67 16.21 -9.02
C ILE A 165 -9.36 17.71 -8.88
N MET A 166 -8.17 18.06 -8.43
CA MET A 166 -7.80 19.44 -8.10
C MET A 166 -7.36 20.23 -9.33
N PHE A 167 -6.68 19.57 -10.27
CA PHE A 167 -6.02 20.23 -11.40
C PHE A 167 -6.67 19.93 -12.77
N ASP A 168 -7.74 19.12 -12.82
CA ASP A 168 -8.40 18.67 -14.07
C ASP A 168 -7.39 18.22 -15.14
N PHE A 169 -6.35 17.49 -14.70
CA PHE A 169 -5.24 17.11 -15.58
C PHE A 169 -5.71 16.13 -16.66
N ARG A 170 -5.69 16.56 -17.92
CA ARG A 170 -6.24 15.79 -19.06
C ARG A 170 -5.24 14.84 -19.73
N ARG A 171 -3.93 14.98 -19.47
CA ARG A 171 -2.90 14.25 -20.22
C ARG A 171 -2.54 12.91 -19.56
N THR A 172 -3.39 11.91 -19.77
CA THR A 172 -3.28 10.56 -19.19
C THR A 172 -2.00 9.83 -19.57
N ASP A 173 -1.52 10.01 -20.79
CA ASP A 173 -0.50 9.13 -21.38
C ASP A 173 0.90 9.42 -20.83
N ILE A 174 1.22 10.70 -20.62
CA ILE A 174 2.49 11.10 -19.98
C ILE A 174 2.53 10.60 -18.54
N PHE A 175 1.43 10.75 -17.81
CA PHE A 175 1.38 10.33 -16.41
C PHE A 175 1.56 8.81 -16.29
N GLN A 176 1.02 8.02 -17.22
CA GLN A 176 1.21 6.57 -17.24
C GLN A 176 2.68 6.16 -17.33
N TRP A 177 3.44 6.69 -18.30
CA TRP A 177 4.86 6.33 -18.43
C TRP A 177 5.70 6.82 -17.25
N VAL A 178 5.45 8.05 -16.78
CA VAL A 178 6.16 8.61 -15.63
C VAL A 178 5.90 7.80 -14.37
N SER A 179 4.66 7.42 -14.11
CA SER A 179 4.31 6.63 -12.93
C SER A 179 4.84 5.21 -12.99
N ILE A 180 4.92 4.57 -14.15
CA ILE A 180 5.58 3.26 -14.29
C ILE A 180 7.08 3.39 -14.01
N ALA A 181 7.74 4.39 -14.60
CA ALA A 181 9.16 4.63 -14.40
C ALA A 181 9.49 4.91 -12.92
N LEU A 182 8.71 5.77 -12.25
CA LEU A 182 8.89 6.05 -10.82
C LEU A 182 8.49 4.87 -9.93
N GLY A 183 7.41 4.18 -10.26
CA GLY A 183 6.86 3.06 -9.49
C GLY A 183 7.77 1.85 -9.44
N VAL A 184 8.58 1.63 -10.49
CA VAL A 184 9.60 0.57 -10.52
C VAL A 184 10.98 1.13 -10.15
N GLY A 185 11.32 2.32 -10.63
CA GLY A 185 12.64 2.93 -10.45
C GLY A 185 12.95 3.30 -9.01
N ILE A 186 12.00 3.90 -8.27
CA ILE A 186 12.24 4.28 -6.87
C ILE A 186 12.49 3.03 -5.99
N PRO A 187 11.63 2.00 -5.97
CA PRO A 187 11.90 0.80 -5.19
C PRO A 187 13.18 0.08 -5.61
N GLY A 188 13.47 0.01 -6.92
CA GLY A 188 14.70 -0.58 -7.44
C GLY A 188 15.96 0.17 -7.00
N LEU A 189 15.92 1.51 -6.99
CA LEU A 189 17.01 2.36 -6.53
C LEU A 189 17.30 2.15 -5.04
N PHE A 190 16.27 2.22 -4.20
CA PHE A 190 16.43 1.99 -2.76
C PHE A 190 16.92 0.58 -2.47
N LEU A 191 16.39 -0.43 -3.17
CA LEU A 191 16.88 -1.80 -3.05
C LEU A 191 18.37 -1.91 -3.38
N ALA A 192 18.81 -1.29 -4.49
CA ALA A 192 20.21 -1.33 -4.92
C ALA A 192 21.15 -0.64 -3.93
N ILE A 193 20.71 0.49 -3.34
CA ILE A 193 21.46 1.20 -2.30
C ILE A 193 21.57 0.30 -1.06
N GLU A 194 20.45 -0.14 -0.51
CA GLU A 194 20.44 -0.93 0.74
C GLU A 194 21.24 -2.23 0.62
N MET A 195 21.02 -3.00 -0.45
CA MET A 195 21.72 -4.26 -0.64
C MET A 195 23.21 -4.06 -0.97
N GLY A 196 23.55 -2.96 -1.64
CA GLY A 196 24.92 -2.67 -2.09
C GLY A 196 25.81 -2.06 -1.02
N THR A 197 25.26 -1.28 -0.09
CA THR A 197 26.05 -0.55 0.91
C THR A 197 25.86 -1.04 2.34
N ILE A 198 24.63 -1.39 2.74
CA ILE A 198 24.29 -1.63 4.16
C ILE A 198 24.15 -3.11 4.47
N GLY A 199 23.48 -3.85 3.59
CA GLY A 199 23.27 -5.27 3.74
C GLY A 199 22.00 -5.65 4.51
N VAL A 200 21.73 -6.94 4.60
CA VAL A 200 20.62 -7.55 5.36
C VAL A 200 21.12 -8.76 6.14
N SER A 201 20.50 -9.01 7.29
CA SER A 201 20.87 -10.08 8.23
C SER A 201 19.68 -10.59 9.03
N TYR A 202 19.81 -11.78 9.62
CA TYR A 202 18.81 -12.32 10.54
C TYR A 202 18.91 -11.60 11.89
N LYS A 203 17.80 -10.95 12.30
CA LYS A 203 17.74 -10.20 13.57
C LYS A 203 16.56 -10.58 14.45
N LEU A 204 15.37 -10.54 13.87
CA LEU A 204 14.10 -10.61 14.61
C LEU A 204 13.22 -11.79 14.15
N GLY A 205 13.84 -12.79 13.54
CA GLY A 205 13.17 -13.97 13.01
C GLY A 205 13.89 -14.55 11.80
N ASN A 206 13.16 -15.36 11.04
CA ASN A 206 13.64 -16.13 9.91
C ASN A 206 13.54 -15.39 8.56
N ILE A 207 13.33 -14.07 8.60
CA ILE A 207 13.32 -13.18 7.44
C ILE A 207 14.40 -12.12 7.68
N CYS A 208 15.21 -11.83 6.67
CA CYS A 208 16.28 -10.86 6.81
C CYS A 208 15.81 -9.41 6.77
N LEU A 209 16.40 -8.61 7.64
CA LEU A 209 16.15 -7.18 7.79
C LEU A 209 17.46 -6.40 7.53
N PRO A 210 17.37 -5.12 7.14
CA PRO A 210 18.53 -4.26 6.99
C PRO A 210 19.42 -4.18 8.24
N SER A 211 20.73 -4.30 8.04
CA SER A 211 21.73 -4.32 9.10
C SER A 211 22.25 -2.93 9.46
N GLY A 212 21.87 -2.41 10.62
CA GLY A 212 22.53 -1.28 11.28
C GLY A 212 21.65 -0.02 11.40
N PRO A 213 22.15 1.04 12.06
CA PRO A 213 21.45 2.31 12.20
C PRO A 213 21.22 3.00 10.85
N GLU A 214 22.20 2.92 9.95
CA GLU A 214 22.17 3.64 8.67
C GLU A 214 21.01 3.17 7.77
N ALA A 215 20.67 1.88 7.85
CA ALA A 215 19.51 1.27 7.19
C ALA A 215 18.18 1.92 7.59
N PHE A 216 18.07 2.40 8.82
CA PHE A 216 16.87 3.10 9.27
C PHE A 216 16.66 4.38 8.48
N VAL A 217 17.71 5.17 8.33
CA VAL A 217 17.64 6.46 7.63
C VAL A 217 17.58 6.26 6.12
N ALA A 218 18.37 5.32 5.59
CA ALA A 218 18.52 5.10 4.17
C ALA A 218 17.28 4.48 3.50
N TRP A 219 16.50 3.64 4.20
CA TRP A 219 15.30 3.03 3.64
C TRP A 219 14.02 3.32 4.41
N TYR A 220 14.03 3.14 5.73
CA TYR A 220 12.80 3.18 6.50
C TYR A 220 12.20 4.60 6.64
N VAL A 221 13.03 5.61 6.89
CA VAL A 221 12.56 7.01 6.96
C VAL A 221 11.85 7.41 5.67
N TRP A 222 12.42 7.05 4.52
CA TRP A 222 11.82 7.33 3.21
C TRP A 222 10.49 6.59 3.00
N LEU A 223 10.38 5.36 3.48
CA LEU A 223 9.13 4.60 3.51
C LEU A 223 8.01 5.38 4.22
N VAL A 224 8.28 5.90 5.41
CA VAL A 224 7.31 6.70 6.18
C VAL A 224 7.00 8.02 5.49
N VAL A 225 8.01 8.69 4.93
CA VAL A 225 7.82 9.94 4.19
C VAL A 225 6.87 9.74 3.00
N PHE A 226 7.06 8.69 2.21
CA PHE A 226 6.17 8.40 1.08
C PHE A 226 4.76 7.99 1.53
N ALA A 227 4.64 7.22 2.61
CA ALA A 227 3.35 6.87 3.19
C ALA A 227 2.60 8.11 3.70
N GLY A 228 3.30 8.99 4.42
CA GLY A 228 2.77 10.24 4.95
C GLY A 228 2.36 11.21 3.84
N LEU A 229 3.22 11.39 2.83
CA LEU A 229 2.91 12.22 1.67
C LEU A 229 1.66 11.73 0.94
N SER A 230 1.52 10.42 0.77
CA SER A 230 0.34 9.81 0.17
C SER A 230 -0.94 10.15 0.96
N ALA A 231 -0.91 9.97 2.29
CA ALA A 231 -2.03 10.28 3.16
C ALA A 231 -2.37 11.79 3.15
N ILE A 232 -1.36 12.67 3.21
CA ILE A 232 -1.53 14.12 3.17
C ILE A 232 -2.20 14.54 1.87
N ILE A 233 -1.75 14.03 0.72
CA ILE A 233 -2.35 14.32 -0.59
C ILE A 233 -3.81 13.89 -0.64
N LEU A 234 -4.13 12.71 -0.12
CA LEU A 234 -5.52 12.23 -0.06
C LEU A 234 -6.39 13.10 0.85
N ILE A 235 -5.90 13.46 2.04
CA ILE A 235 -6.60 14.35 2.97
C ILE A 235 -6.83 15.72 2.31
N ALA A 236 -5.80 16.31 1.70
CA ALA A 236 -5.91 17.59 1.00
C ALA A 236 -6.94 17.53 -0.13
N THR A 237 -6.98 16.42 -0.88
CA THR A 237 -7.97 16.20 -1.94
C THR A 237 -9.40 16.15 -1.39
N ILE A 238 -9.62 15.45 -0.27
CA ILE A 238 -10.93 15.38 0.40
C ILE A 238 -11.34 16.75 0.92
N VAL A 239 -10.44 17.44 1.62
CA VAL A 239 -10.68 18.79 2.17
C VAL A 239 -11.01 19.76 1.04
N PHE A 240 -10.29 19.72 -0.08
CA PHE A 240 -10.59 20.55 -1.25
C PHE A 240 -12.00 20.28 -1.80
N CYS A 241 -12.40 19.01 -1.90
CA CYS A 241 -13.76 18.65 -2.34
C CYS A 241 -14.84 19.18 -1.38
N LEU A 242 -14.62 19.02 -0.07
CA LEU A 242 -15.54 19.52 0.97
C LEU A 242 -15.60 21.04 1.00
N TRP A 243 -14.47 21.73 0.81
CA TRP A 243 -14.42 23.18 0.78
C TRP A 243 -15.16 23.74 -0.44
N LYS A 244 -14.94 23.19 -1.63
CA LYS A 244 -15.68 23.59 -2.83
C LYS A 244 -17.20 23.40 -2.65
N PHE A 245 -17.60 22.31 -2.02
CA PHE A 245 -19.01 22.06 -1.66
C PHE A 245 -19.56 23.07 -0.65
N ALA A 246 -18.77 23.41 0.38
CA ALA A 246 -19.18 24.39 1.38
C ALA A 246 -19.37 25.78 0.74
N ILE A 247 -18.46 26.20 -0.15
CA ILE A 247 -18.58 27.46 -0.89
C ILE A 247 -19.82 27.46 -1.77
N SER A 248 -20.06 26.41 -2.57
CA SER A 248 -21.27 26.37 -3.41
C SER A 248 -22.54 26.30 -2.57
N ALA A 249 -22.47 25.74 -1.36
CA ALA A 249 -23.57 25.72 -0.44
C ALA A 249 -23.87 27.06 0.23
N LEU A 250 -22.84 27.89 0.47
CA LEU A 250 -22.91 29.22 1.05
C LEU A 250 -23.21 30.31 0.02
N ALA A 251 -22.68 30.21 -1.20
CA ALA A 251 -22.91 31.16 -2.29
C ALA A 251 -24.38 31.24 -2.75
N GLY A 252 -25.20 30.24 -2.42
CA GLY A 252 -26.65 30.35 -2.58
C GLY A 252 -27.40 30.89 -1.35
N VAL A 253 -26.74 31.10 -0.20
CA VAL A 253 -27.34 31.66 1.02
C VAL A 253 -27.07 33.17 1.14
N GLY A 254 -26.14 33.73 0.37
CA GLY A 254 -25.99 35.18 0.29
C GLY A 254 -24.82 35.59 -0.59
N VAL A 255 -24.91 36.82 -1.09
CA VAL A 255 -23.91 37.57 -1.87
C VAL A 255 -24.07 37.45 -3.40
N SER A 256 -25.15 38.03 -3.90
CA SER A 256 -25.14 38.72 -5.18
C SER A 256 -24.24 39.96 -5.08
N THR A 257 -23.00 39.88 -5.55
CA THR A 257 -22.16 41.06 -5.78
C THR A 257 -21.67 41.09 -7.23
N HIS A 258 -22.47 41.78 -8.03
CA HIS A 258 -22.13 42.66 -9.15
C HIS A 258 -21.33 42.20 -10.38
N LYS A 259 -21.97 42.47 -11.53
CA LYS A 259 -21.49 42.89 -12.86
C LYS A 259 -20.78 41.85 -13.76
N SER A 260 -21.50 41.43 -14.79
CA SER A 260 -20.94 41.26 -16.14
C SER A 260 -21.99 41.67 -17.18
N THR A 261 -21.61 42.65 -17.98
CA THR A 261 -22.39 43.34 -19.02
C THR A 261 -22.16 42.63 -20.36
N ALA A 262 -23.22 42.24 -21.09
CA ALA A 262 -23.22 42.14 -22.57
C ALA A 262 -24.61 41.75 -23.15
N SER A 263 -25.32 42.78 -23.63
CA SER A 263 -26.17 42.90 -24.85
C SER A 263 -27.03 41.72 -25.39
N ALA A 264 -28.34 41.80 -25.10
CA ALA A 264 -29.51 42.03 -25.98
C ALA A 264 -29.82 41.24 -27.29
N ASN A 265 -31.14 40.96 -27.42
CA ASN A 265 -32.03 40.63 -28.57
C ASN A 265 -32.42 39.13 -28.65
N SER A 266 -33.68 38.66 -28.58
CA SER A 266 -34.99 39.21 -28.99
C SER A 266 -36.17 38.52 -28.26
N ALA A 267 -37.26 39.28 -28.04
CA ALA A 267 -38.68 39.03 -27.69
C ALA A 267 -39.25 37.59 -27.56
N ALA A 268 -40.29 37.28 -26.77
CA ALA A 268 -40.99 37.87 -25.63
C ALA A 268 -42.06 36.82 -25.22
N LEU A 269 -42.17 36.46 -23.93
CA LEU A 269 -43.41 36.30 -23.16
C LEU A 269 -43.12 35.58 -21.83
N THR A 270 -43.53 36.25 -20.74
CA THR A 270 -43.28 35.98 -19.31
C THR A 270 -41.90 36.41 -18.80
N GLU A 271 -41.83 37.65 -18.30
CA GLU A 271 -40.71 38.21 -17.52
C GLU A 271 -40.32 37.33 -16.32
N PRO A 272 -39.04 36.98 -16.17
CA PRO A 272 -38.38 36.88 -14.88
C PRO A 272 -37.68 38.21 -14.60
N GLU A 273 -38.14 38.88 -13.56
CA GLU A 273 -37.58 40.09 -12.96
C GLU A 273 -36.04 40.00 -12.78
N PRO A 274 -35.26 41.03 -13.18
CA PRO A 274 -33.81 41.05 -13.02
C PRO A 274 -33.45 41.36 -11.56
N GLY A 275 -33.28 40.30 -10.76
CA GLY A 275 -33.02 40.41 -9.33
C GLY A 275 -33.54 39.23 -8.50
N GLN A 276 -34.33 38.33 -9.11
CA GLN A 276 -34.90 37.19 -8.40
C GLN A 276 -33.77 36.25 -7.90
N PRO A 277 -33.62 36.04 -6.58
CA PRO A 277 -32.67 35.05 -6.07
C PRO A 277 -33.01 33.69 -6.67
N PRO A 278 -32.01 32.84 -6.97
CA PRO A 278 -32.26 31.53 -7.54
C PRO A 278 -33.29 30.80 -6.68
N SER A 279 -34.36 30.30 -7.33
CA SER A 279 -35.44 29.60 -6.64
C SER A 279 -34.88 28.59 -5.66
N LYS A 280 -35.45 28.50 -4.44
CA LYS A 280 -35.08 27.49 -3.43
C LYS A 280 -35.02 26.08 -4.02
N ARG A 281 -35.81 25.79 -5.07
CA ARG A 281 -35.76 24.52 -5.84
C ARG A 281 -34.52 24.40 -6.74
N ALA A 282 -34.15 25.45 -7.47
CA ALA A 282 -32.95 25.46 -8.33
C ALA A 282 -31.67 25.31 -7.49
N MET A 283 -31.59 26.02 -6.36
CA MET A 283 -30.46 25.92 -5.44
C MET A 283 -30.36 24.55 -4.75
N LYS A 284 -31.49 23.96 -4.33
CA LYS A 284 -31.52 22.56 -3.83
C LYS A 284 -31.13 21.55 -4.91
N ARG A 285 -31.47 21.79 -6.18
CA ARG A 285 -31.09 20.92 -7.30
C ARG A 285 -29.58 21.00 -7.57
N GLN A 286 -28.99 22.19 -7.58
CA GLN A 286 -27.55 22.36 -7.76
C GLN A 286 -26.74 21.72 -6.62
N LYS A 287 -27.14 21.94 -5.36
CA LYS A 287 -26.54 21.27 -4.18
C LYS A 287 -26.59 19.74 -4.29
N ARG A 288 -27.71 19.19 -4.75
CA ARG A 288 -27.87 17.74 -4.94
C ARG A 288 -26.99 17.20 -6.06
N VAL A 289 -26.87 17.92 -7.18
CA VAL A 289 -26.02 17.52 -8.31
C VAL A 289 -24.54 17.55 -7.91
N GLU A 290 -24.10 18.58 -7.19
CA GLU A 290 -22.71 18.69 -6.70
C GLU A 290 -22.40 17.69 -5.58
N TRP A 291 -23.32 17.46 -4.64
CA TRP A 291 -23.19 16.42 -3.63
C TRP A 291 -23.16 15.02 -4.25
N ALA A 292 -24.00 14.74 -5.24
CA ALA A 292 -24.00 13.46 -5.95
C ALA A 292 -22.65 13.21 -6.65
N ARG A 293 -22.01 14.26 -7.18
CA ARG A 293 -20.68 14.20 -7.79
C ARG A 293 -19.59 13.88 -6.77
N ILE A 294 -19.58 14.56 -5.62
CA ILE A 294 -18.60 14.31 -4.54
C ILE A 294 -18.82 12.93 -3.93
N LYS A 295 -20.07 12.53 -3.69
CA LYS A 295 -20.43 11.20 -3.20
C LYS A 295 -19.97 10.12 -4.17
N LYS A 296 -20.08 10.36 -5.49
CA LYS A 296 -19.56 9.45 -6.52
C LYS A 296 -18.03 9.35 -6.47
N VAL A 297 -17.31 10.47 -6.36
CA VAL A 297 -15.84 10.47 -6.25
C VAL A 297 -15.37 9.77 -4.98
N LEU A 298 -15.98 10.07 -3.82
CA LEU A 298 -15.65 9.43 -2.55
C LEU A 298 -15.97 7.93 -2.56
N ARG A 299 -17.10 7.52 -3.14
CA ARG A 299 -17.47 6.11 -3.34
C ARG A 299 -16.54 5.39 -4.32
N LEU A 300 -15.92 6.09 -5.26
CA LEU A 300 -14.93 5.48 -6.16
C LEU A 300 -13.54 5.37 -5.50
N GLN A 301 -13.21 6.26 -4.56
CA GLN A 301 -11.87 6.36 -3.98
C GLN A 301 -11.73 5.86 -2.53
N TRP A 302 -12.82 5.53 -1.83
CA TRP A 302 -12.75 5.12 -0.41
C TRP A 302 -11.80 3.93 -0.18
N ARG A 303 -11.71 3.00 -1.14
CA ARG A 303 -10.75 1.87 -1.07
C ARG A 303 -9.30 2.34 -1.05
N THR A 304 -8.97 3.32 -1.90
CA THR A 304 -7.64 3.94 -1.94
C THR A 304 -7.35 4.69 -0.63
N ILE A 305 -8.34 5.41 -0.10
CA ILE A 305 -8.22 6.19 1.13
C ILE A 305 -7.95 5.25 2.32
N VAL A 306 -8.78 4.22 2.50
CA VAL A 306 -8.62 3.22 3.56
C VAL A 306 -7.24 2.56 3.45
N LEU A 307 -6.83 2.19 2.24
CA LEU A 307 -5.54 1.55 2.03
C LEU A 307 -4.35 2.45 2.43
N ALA A 308 -4.38 3.73 2.06
CA ALA A 308 -3.32 4.67 2.42
C ALA A 308 -3.23 4.88 3.93
N PHE A 309 -4.36 4.94 4.63
CA PHE A 309 -4.37 5.03 6.09
C PHE A 309 -3.83 3.76 6.75
N ILE A 310 -4.23 2.58 6.28
CA ILE A 310 -3.71 1.31 6.79
C ILE A 310 -2.19 1.30 6.65
N ILE A 311 -1.67 1.57 5.45
CA ILE A 311 -0.23 1.53 5.20
C ILE A 311 0.55 2.60 5.96
N LEU A 312 0.00 3.79 6.16
CA LEU A 312 0.62 4.78 7.03
C LEU A 312 0.74 4.28 8.48
N ASN A 313 -0.35 3.74 9.04
CA ASN A 313 -0.34 3.21 10.41
C ASN A 313 0.63 2.04 10.55
N GLU A 314 0.60 1.10 9.60
CA GLU A 314 1.52 -0.04 9.56
C GLU A 314 2.98 0.40 9.46
N SER A 315 3.28 1.35 8.59
CA SER A 315 4.64 1.87 8.41
C SER A 315 5.14 2.48 9.70
N VAL A 316 4.35 3.36 10.35
CA VAL A 316 4.71 3.98 11.63
C VAL A 316 4.91 2.94 12.72
N PHE A 317 4.00 1.96 12.83
CA PHE A 317 4.11 0.88 13.81
C PHE A 317 5.39 0.06 13.60
N PHE A 318 5.70 -0.33 12.36
CA PHE A 318 6.92 -1.05 12.01
C PHE A 318 8.17 -0.27 12.46
N GLY A 319 8.23 1.05 12.24
CA GLY A 319 9.40 1.84 12.65
C GLY A 319 9.56 2.02 14.12
N LEU A 320 8.46 2.15 14.85
CA LEU A 320 8.53 2.19 16.31
C LEU A 320 9.16 0.89 16.82
N VAL A 321 8.76 -0.27 16.28
CA VAL A 321 9.35 -1.56 16.65
C VAL A 321 10.79 -1.68 16.18
N PHE A 322 11.10 -1.24 14.95
CA PHE A 322 12.45 -1.30 14.40
C PHE A 322 13.43 -0.42 15.18
N THR A 323 13.10 0.85 15.42
CA THR A 323 13.92 1.77 16.23
C THR A 323 14.13 1.29 17.65
N GLN A 324 13.12 0.67 18.26
CA GLN A 324 13.27 0.07 19.57
C GLN A 324 14.22 -1.14 19.54
N SER A 325 14.15 -1.96 18.49
CA SER A 325 15.04 -3.12 18.34
C SER A 325 16.49 -2.73 18.04
N THR A 326 16.71 -1.73 17.18
CA THR A 326 18.05 -1.24 16.83
C THR A 326 18.63 -0.40 17.96
N GLY A 327 17.83 0.49 18.55
CA GLY A 327 18.23 1.30 19.70
C GLY A 327 18.57 0.46 20.92
N ALA A 328 17.88 -0.65 21.16
CA ALA A 328 18.25 -1.60 22.21
C ALA A 328 19.59 -2.30 21.93
N ALA A 329 19.83 -2.70 20.69
CA ALA A 329 21.10 -3.30 20.28
C ALA A 329 22.27 -2.31 20.37
N GLU A 330 22.06 -1.07 19.94
CA GLU A 330 23.06 0.01 20.02
C GLU A 330 23.32 0.46 21.45
N ALA A 331 22.28 0.57 22.29
CA ALA A 331 22.44 0.87 23.71
C ALA A 331 23.30 -0.19 24.41
N ALA A 332 23.06 -1.48 24.11
CA ALA A 332 23.89 -2.56 24.65
C ALA A 332 25.39 -2.39 24.30
N VAL A 333 25.70 -1.90 23.09
CA VAL A 333 27.06 -1.66 22.60
C VAL A 333 27.68 -0.38 23.17
N HIS A 334 26.90 0.70 23.31
CA HIS A 334 27.41 2.04 23.67
C HIS A 334 27.26 2.41 25.15
N GLY A 335 26.55 1.63 25.95
CA GLY A 335 26.47 1.83 27.40
C GLY A 335 25.36 1.00 28.07
N GLN A 336 25.74 0.22 29.08
CA GLN A 336 24.79 -0.66 29.78
C GLN A 336 23.69 0.17 30.46
N THR A 337 22.42 -0.07 30.10
CA THR A 337 21.30 0.50 30.86
C THR A 337 21.05 -0.31 32.14
N LEU A 338 20.46 0.31 33.16
CA LEU A 338 20.12 -0.39 34.41
C LEU A 338 19.21 -1.61 34.16
N PRO A 339 18.18 -1.55 33.28
CA PRO A 339 17.40 -2.72 32.87
C PRO A 339 18.23 -3.85 32.26
N ASP A 340 19.18 -3.54 31.37
CA ASP A 340 20.03 -4.55 30.73
C ASP A 340 20.83 -5.35 31.76
N ARG A 341 21.37 -4.64 32.76
CA ARG A 341 22.14 -5.25 33.86
C ARG A 341 21.28 -6.13 34.74
N ILE A 342 20.06 -5.70 35.05
CA ILE A 342 19.12 -6.46 35.88
C ILE A 342 18.71 -7.75 35.16
N TRP A 343 18.38 -7.67 33.89
CA TRP A 343 18.03 -8.83 33.08
C TRP A 343 19.21 -9.79 32.91
N ALA A 344 20.40 -9.28 32.58
CA ALA A 344 21.60 -10.10 32.44
C ALA A 344 21.99 -10.77 33.77
N ALA A 345 21.90 -10.07 34.89
CA ALA A 345 22.13 -10.64 36.22
C ALA A 345 21.10 -11.73 36.57
N CYS A 346 19.82 -11.53 36.20
CA CYS A 346 18.79 -12.54 36.38
C CYS A 346 19.15 -13.84 35.63
N LEU A 347 19.61 -13.73 34.38
CA LEU A 347 20.02 -14.90 33.59
C LEU A 347 21.21 -15.64 34.22
N ILE A 348 22.19 -14.91 34.75
CA ILE A 348 23.35 -15.52 35.42
C ILE A 348 22.92 -16.25 36.70
N VAL A 349 22.05 -15.63 37.52
CA VAL A 349 21.60 -16.22 38.79
C VAL A 349 20.74 -17.46 38.59
N ASN A 350 19.95 -17.50 37.51
CA ASN A 350 19.08 -18.63 37.19
C ASN A 350 19.70 -19.63 36.20
N ASP A 351 21.04 -19.65 36.07
CA ASP A 351 21.78 -20.60 35.22
C ASP A 351 21.28 -20.64 33.75
N GLY A 352 20.88 -19.48 33.23
CA GLY A 352 20.35 -19.33 31.88
C GLY A 352 18.86 -19.66 31.72
N ASP A 353 18.10 -19.89 32.80
CA ASP A 353 16.65 -20.02 32.71
C ASP A 353 15.99 -18.68 32.32
N LYS A 354 15.71 -18.54 31.03
CA LYS A 354 15.06 -17.37 30.46
C LYS A 354 13.68 -17.13 31.04
N SER A 355 12.94 -18.19 31.40
CA SER A 355 11.52 -18.09 31.77
C SER A 355 11.32 -17.29 33.06
N ALA A 356 12.25 -17.44 34.01
CA ALA A 356 12.33 -16.67 35.24
C ALA A 356 12.65 -15.17 35.00
N CYS A 357 13.29 -14.84 33.87
CA CYS A 357 13.82 -13.51 33.57
C CYS A 357 13.04 -12.75 32.48
N LEU A 358 11.95 -13.30 31.95
CA LEU A 358 11.14 -12.68 30.90
C LEU A 358 10.48 -11.37 31.36
N ALA A 359 10.17 -11.23 32.65
CA ALA A 359 9.57 -9.99 33.15
C ALA A 359 10.54 -8.80 32.99
N GLN A 360 11.83 -9.04 33.19
CA GLN A 360 12.91 -8.08 33.10
C GLN A 360 13.33 -7.81 31.65
N SER A 361 13.10 -8.76 30.72
CA SER A 361 13.45 -8.57 29.30
C SER A 361 12.61 -7.49 28.62
N SER A 362 11.41 -7.20 29.13
CA SER A 362 10.57 -6.10 28.64
C SER A 362 11.21 -4.71 28.78
N GLY A 363 12.13 -4.55 29.76
CA GLY A 363 12.88 -3.32 30.00
C GLY A 363 13.97 -3.04 28.96
N LEU A 364 14.33 -4.04 28.14
CA LEU A 364 15.33 -3.92 27.07
C LEU A 364 14.78 -3.15 25.84
N GLY A 365 13.55 -2.63 25.89
CA GLY A 365 12.88 -2.02 24.73
C GLY A 365 12.38 -3.02 23.69
N LEU A 366 12.82 -4.28 23.75
CA LEU A 366 12.41 -5.38 22.88
C LEU A 366 11.20 -6.09 23.48
N SER A 367 10.08 -6.15 22.74
CA SER A 367 8.98 -7.04 23.13
C SER A 367 8.62 -7.99 22.01
N GLY A 368 8.63 -9.29 22.33
CA GLY A 368 8.21 -10.35 21.42
C GLY A 368 6.84 -10.11 20.80
N PRO A 369 5.79 -9.73 21.56
CA PRO A 369 4.47 -9.48 21.00
C PRO A 369 4.43 -8.38 19.94
N ARG A 370 5.16 -7.27 20.14
CA ARG A 370 5.26 -6.19 19.13
C ARG A 370 5.93 -6.69 17.85
N VAL A 371 7.04 -7.43 17.97
CA VAL A 371 7.76 -8.00 16.82
C VAL A 371 6.88 -8.99 16.04
N ILE A 372 6.18 -9.89 16.73
CA ILE A 372 5.25 -10.83 16.09
C ILE A 372 4.12 -10.07 15.40
N ALA A 373 3.55 -9.06 16.06
CA ALA A 373 2.49 -8.24 15.48
C ALA A 373 2.98 -7.58 14.18
N THR A 374 4.19 -7.03 14.16
CA THR A 374 4.79 -6.44 12.96
C THR A 374 4.89 -7.46 11.81
N TRP A 375 5.38 -8.67 12.07
CA TRP A 375 5.46 -9.72 11.04
C TRP A 375 4.08 -10.16 10.55
N LEU A 376 3.12 -10.33 11.46
CA LEU A 376 1.75 -10.68 11.12
C LEU A 376 1.10 -9.60 10.26
N LEU A 377 1.17 -8.34 10.67
CA LEU A 377 0.56 -7.24 9.93
C LEU A 377 1.16 -7.12 8.53
N LEU A 378 2.49 -7.21 8.40
CA LEU A 378 3.17 -7.17 7.12
C LEU A 378 2.80 -8.36 6.22
N SER A 379 2.65 -9.57 6.79
CA SER A 379 2.18 -10.76 6.06
C SER A 379 0.70 -10.67 5.65
N THR A 380 -0.16 -10.06 6.48
CA THR A 380 -1.59 -9.86 6.18
C THR A 380 -1.86 -8.73 5.20
N LEU A 381 -0.88 -7.85 4.95
CA LEU A 381 -1.08 -6.65 4.13
C LEU A 381 -1.61 -6.99 2.74
N GLY A 382 -1.08 -8.05 2.12
CA GLY A 382 -1.56 -8.48 0.81
C GLY A 382 -2.97 -9.09 0.84
N LEU A 383 -3.40 -9.73 1.94
CA LEU A 383 -4.78 -10.17 2.12
C LEU A 383 -5.74 -8.98 2.25
N ILE A 384 -5.36 -7.97 3.04
CA ILE A 384 -6.15 -6.76 3.22
C ILE A 384 -6.34 -6.05 1.86
N VAL A 385 -5.25 -5.90 1.09
CA VAL A 385 -5.31 -5.29 -0.24
C VAL A 385 -6.17 -6.11 -1.20
N PHE A 386 -6.04 -7.43 -1.18
CA PHE A 386 -6.89 -8.31 -1.97
C PHE A 386 -8.37 -8.05 -1.70
N LEU A 387 -8.78 -8.07 -0.44
CA LEU A 387 -10.17 -7.83 -0.04
C LEU A 387 -10.66 -6.43 -0.43
N LEU A 388 -9.81 -5.41 -0.28
CA LEU A 388 -10.14 -4.03 -0.67
C LEU A 388 -10.23 -3.85 -2.19
N MET A 389 -9.43 -4.58 -2.98
CA MET A 389 -9.42 -4.47 -4.44
C MET A 389 -10.47 -5.34 -5.12
N LEU A 390 -10.88 -6.44 -4.48
CA LEU A 390 -11.89 -7.34 -5.02
C LEU A 390 -13.22 -6.61 -5.26
N ARG A 391 -13.85 -6.85 -6.41
CA ARG A 391 -15.12 -6.24 -6.81
C ARG A 391 -16.10 -7.33 -7.21
N TRP A 392 -17.38 -7.11 -6.93
CA TRP A 392 -18.45 -8.02 -7.37
C TRP A 392 -18.44 -8.23 -8.90
N SER A 393 -18.11 -7.18 -9.66
CA SER A 393 -17.96 -7.26 -11.12
C SER A 393 -16.94 -8.29 -11.58
N MET A 394 -15.89 -8.55 -10.78
CA MET A 394 -14.89 -9.58 -11.09
C MET A 394 -15.45 -10.99 -10.92
N PHE A 395 -16.28 -11.22 -9.89
CA PHE A 395 -16.96 -12.50 -9.71
C PHE A 395 -17.93 -12.80 -10.85
N VAL A 396 -18.69 -11.79 -11.28
CA VAL A 396 -19.59 -11.90 -12.44
C VAL A 396 -18.78 -12.23 -13.70
N GLY A 397 -17.64 -11.57 -13.92
CA GLY A 397 -16.77 -11.87 -15.06
C GLY A 397 -16.21 -13.30 -15.03
N TRP A 398 -15.77 -13.77 -13.85
CA TRP A 398 -15.33 -15.16 -13.68
C TRP A 398 -16.45 -16.17 -13.92
N TYR A 399 -17.67 -15.86 -13.47
CA TYR A 399 -18.85 -16.69 -13.70
C TYR A 399 -19.21 -16.77 -15.20
N GLU A 400 -19.15 -15.65 -15.93
CA GLU A 400 -19.37 -15.61 -17.38
C GLU A 400 -18.34 -16.46 -18.14
N VAL A 401 -17.06 -16.39 -17.75
CA VAL A 401 -15.98 -17.20 -18.33
C VAL A 401 -16.21 -18.69 -18.04
N LEU A 402 -16.57 -19.05 -16.80
CA LEU A 402 -16.82 -20.43 -16.41
C LEU A 402 -18.04 -21.02 -17.12
N ARG A 403 -19.07 -20.20 -17.38
CA ARG A 403 -20.28 -20.62 -18.08
C ARG A 403 -20.06 -20.86 -19.57
N ASN A 404 -19.22 -20.05 -20.24
CA ASN A 404 -18.94 -20.16 -21.67
C ASN A 404 -17.42 -20.13 -22.01
N PRO A 405 -16.66 -21.17 -21.62
CA PRO A 405 -15.20 -21.17 -21.77
C PRO A 405 -14.73 -21.16 -23.23
N ARG A 406 -15.49 -21.79 -24.15
CA ARG A 406 -15.16 -21.85 -25.58
C ARG A 406 -15.27 -20.49 -26.28
N ALA A 407 -16.30 -19.70 -25.95
CA ALA A 407 -16.48 -18.36 -26.50
C ALA A 407 -15.39 -17.40 -25.99
N PHE A 408 -15.01 -17.54 -24.72
CA PHE A 408 -13.91 -16.78 -24.13
C PHE A 408 -12.56 -17.10 -24.79
N LEU A 409 -12.24 -18.38 -25.01
CA LEU A 409 -11.01 -18.80 -25.69
C LEU A 409 -10.93 -18.30 -27.14
N ALA A 410 -12.05 -18.27 -27.87
CA ALA A 410 -12.11 -17.70 -29.21
C ALA A 410 -11.81 -16.20 -29.22
N ASN A 411 -12.40 -15.43 -28.30
CA ASN A 411 -12.13 -13.99 -28.13
C ASN A 411 -10.69 -13.71 -27.69
N LEU A 412 -10.11 -14.55 -26.82
CA LEU A 412 -8.73 -14.38 -26.36
C LEU A 412 -7.72 -14.67 -27.48
N LYS A 413 -8.02 -15.62 -28.36
CA LYS A 413 -7.21 -15.93 -29.56
C LYS A 413 -7.30 -14.81 -30.59
N GLY A 414 -8.47 -14.19 -30.77
CA GLY A 414 -8.66 -12.99 -31.58
C GLY A 414 -7.83 -11.79 -31.08
N ARG A 415 -7.79 -11.55 -29.75
CA ARG A 415 -6.96 -10.48 -29.15
C ARG A 415 -5.45 -10.69 -29.34
N ARG A 416 -4.94 -11.92 -29.28
CA ARG A 416 -3.50 -12.18 -29.49
C ARG A 416 -3.07 -11.99 -30.95
N LEU A 417 -3.94 -12.30 -31.91
CA LEU A 417 -3.66 -12.08 -33.34
C LEU A 417 -3.63 -10.59 -33.70
N SER A 418 -4.48 -9.77 -33.10
CA SER A 418 -4.47 -8.31 -33.28
C SER A 418 -3.23 -7.63 -32.70
N LEU A 419 -2.53 -8.26 -31.73
CA LEU A 419 -1.32 -7.72 -31.11
C LEU A 419 -0.04 -7.98 -31.94
N GLY A 420 -0.15 -8.75 -33.03
CA GLY A 420 0.98 -9.14 -33.88
C GLY A 420 0.94 -8.58 -35.31
N SER A 421 -0.06 -7.76 -35.66
CA SER A 421 -0.28 -7.34 -37.06
C SER A 421 -0.32 -5.83 -37.31
N ASP A 422 -0.36 -4.95 -36.31
CA ASP A 422 -0.36 -3.50 -36.55
C ASP A 422 0.50 -2.77 -35.51
N ASP A 423 1.50 -2.05 -36.01
CA ASP A 423 2.03 -0.87 -35.34
C ASP A 423 0.88 0.16 -35.26
N GLN A 424 0.61 0.67 -34.05
CA GLN A 424 -0.16 1.88 -33.69
C GLN A 424 -1.51 1.68 -32.94
N GLU A 425 -1.65 2.50 -31.89
CA GLU A 425 -2.84 2.78 -31.07
C GLU A 425 -3.36 1.70 -30.10
N PHE A 426 -2.81 1.76 -28.87
CA PHE A 426 -3.54 1.31 -27.67
C PHE A 426 -4.88 2.07 -27.61
N VAL A 427 -5.96 1.40 -27.98
CA VAL A 427 -7.34 1.90 -27.88
C VAL A 427 -7.66 2.14 -26.39
N VAL A 428 -7.46 3.38 -25.95
CA VAL A 428 -8.06 3.93 -24.74
C VAL A 428 -9.53 4.20 -25.04
N GLN A 429 -10.40 3.24 -24.72
CA GLN A 429 -11.83 3.45 -24.87
C GLN A 429 -12.34 4.32 -23.71
N LYS A 430 -12.61 5.60 -24.03
CA LYS A 430 -13.57 6.53 -23.42
C LYS A 430 -14.06 6.16 -22.01
N GLU A 431 -13.42 6.74 -20.99
CA GLU A 431 -14.02 6.88 -19.66
C GLU A 431 -15.37 7.64 -19.76
N PRO A 432 -16.34 7.34 -18.87
CA PRO A 432 -17.63 8.02 -18.85
C PRO A 432 -17.44 9.53 -18.72
N LYS A 433 -18.24 10.32 -19.45
CA LYS A 433 -18.20 11.80 -19.56
C LYS A 433 -17.53 12.47 -18.35
N HIS A 434 -16.34 13.04 -18.62
CA HIS A 434 -15.48 13.75 -17.69
C HIS A 434 -16.25 14.74 -16.82
N LEU A 435 -15.98 14.69 -15.53
CA LEU A 435 -16.64 15.54 -14.54
C LEU A 435 -15.60 16.52 -13.97
N SER A 436 -15.41 17.64 -14.66
CA SER A 436 -14.56 18.71 -14.13
C SER A 436 -15.32 19.43 -13.00
N LEU A 437 -14.64 19.63 -11.88
CA LEU A 437 -15.16 20.39 -10.74
C LEU A 437 -14.92 21.90 -10.88
N THR A 438 -14.40 22.32 -12.04
CA THR A 438 -13.95 23.69 -12.34
C THR A 438 -14.88 24.44 -13.30
N LYS A 439 -15.82 23.77 -14.00
CA LYS A 439 -16.79 24.44 -14.88
C LYS A 439 -18.14 24.66 -14.18
N PRO A 440 -18.59 25.91 -13.98
CA PRO A 440 -20.01 26.18 -13.78
C PRO A 440 -20.77 25.89 -15.09
N LEU A 441 -21.98 25.34 -14.99
CA LEU A 441 -22.82 25.08 -16.17
C LEU A 441 -23.16 26.40 -16.88
N GLY A 442 -22.70 26.53 -18.12
CA GLY A 442 -23.11 27.58 -19.05
C GLY A 442 -22.27 27.56 -20.32
N SER A 443 -22.93 27.29 -21.45
CA SER A 443 -22.39 27.30 -22.82
C SER A 443 -21.61 26.06 -23.28
N ASP A 444 -22.34 25.04 -23.74
CA ASP A 444 -21.95 24.31 -24.94
C ASP A 444 -22.88 24.81 -26.06
N ASN A 445 -22.48 25.87 -26.76
CA ASN A 445 -23.05 26.21 -28.06
C ASN A 445 -22.32 25.39 -29.12
N ASN A 446 -23.09 24.58 -29.84
CA ASN A 446 -22.69 23.98 -31.11
C ASN A 446 -22.12 25.06 -32.02
N ALA A 447 -20.84 24.93 -32.38
CA ALA A 447 -20.30 25.52 -33.59
C ALA A 447 -20.14 24.37 -34.59
N ASP A 448 -21.21 24.10 -35.33
CA ASP A 448 -21.14 23.27 -36.53
C ASP A 448 -20.50 24.06 -37.67
N HIS A 449 -19.56 23.39 -38.33
CA HIS A 449 -19.08 23.74 -39.65
C HIS A 449 -20.22 23.61 -40.68
N HIS A 450 -20.41 24.66 -41.48
CA HIS A 450 -21.11 24.59 -42.77
C HIS A 450 -20.53 23.46 -43.65
N ASN A 451 -21.35 22.57 -44.23
CA ASN A 451 -21.83 22.74 -45.62
C ASN A 451 -22.78 21.60 -46.11
N THR A 452 -23.89 22.03 -46.72
CA THR A 452 -24.63 21.49 -47.89
C THR A 452 -25.04 20.01 -48.02
N GLY A 453 -26.35 19.78 -48.22
CA GLY A 453 -26.86 18.59 -48.91
C GLY A 453 -28.38 18.35 -48.78
N SER A 454 -29.13 18.87 -49.75
CA SER A 454 -30.60 18.71 -49.95
C SER A 454 -31.11 17.25 -49.91
N ARG A 455 -32.24 17.00 -49.22
CA ARG A 455 -33.45 16.36 -49.80
C ARG A 455 -34.67 16.38 -48.87
N THR A 456 -35.81 16.66 -49.48
CA THR A 456 -37.21 16.65 -49.01
C THR A 456 -37.72 15.25 -48.63
N GLU A 457 -38.46 15.13 -47.51
CA GLU A 457 -39.74 14.39 -47.46
C GLU A 457 -40.51 14.65 -46.15
N THR A 458 -41.80 14.97 -46.29
CA THR A 458 -42.83 15.17 -45.26
C THR A 458 -43.45 13.85 -44.79
N ARG A 459 -43.61 13.63 -43.47
CA ARG A 459 -44.82 12.98 -42.88
C ARG A 459 -44.89 13.11 -41.34
N ASN A 460 -46.06 13.54 -40.85
CA ASN A 460 -46.48 13.67 -39.45
C ASN A 460 -46.40 12.38 -38.62
N GLY A 461 -46.19 12.54 -37.31
CA GLY A 461 -46.47 11.56 -36.27
C GLY A 461 -45.99 11.97 -34.87
N ASP A 462 -46.87 12.59 -34.10
CA ASP A 462 -46.73 12.87 -32.66
C ASP A 462 -46.40 11.61 -31.85
N VAL A 463 -45.25 11.60 -31.14
CA VAL A 463 -45.02 10.78 -29.94
C VAL A 463 -44.07 11.54 -29.02
N SER A 464 -44.55 11.89 -27.82
CA SER A 464 -43.78 12.50 -26.72
C SER A 464 -42.57 11.65 -26.30
N PRO A 465 -41.41 12.23 -25.95
CA PRO A 465 -40.32 11.48 -25.36
C PRO A 465 -40.54 11.31 -23.85
N VAL A 466 -40.89 10.10 -23.45
CA VAL A 466 -40.78 9.63 -22.06
C VAL A 466 -39.30 9.61 -21.69
N SER A 467 -38.95 10.22 -20.56
CA SER A 467 -37.57 10.36 -20.09
C SER A 467 -36.96 9.03 -19.65
N GLU A 468 -35.95 8.58 -20.39
CA GLU A 468 -35.06 7.43 -20.19
C GLU A 468 -34.26 7.45 -18.87
N VAL A 469 -34.53 8.42 -17.99
CA VAL A 469 -33.85 8.62 -16.70
C VAL A 469 -34.60 7.94 -15.56
N ASP A 470 -35.93 7.75 -15.67
CA ASP A 470 -36.72 7.12 -14.61
C ASP A 470 -36.74 5.57 -14.71
N GLU A 471 -36.39 5.02 -15.87
CA GLU A 471 -36.40 3.56 -16.08
C GLU A 471 -35.14 2.86 -15.52
N MET A 472 -34.02 3.59 -15.41
CA MET A 472 -32.78 3.07 -14.85
C MET A 472 -32.80 3.06 -13.31
N ASP A 473 -33.40 4.08 -12.69
CA ASP A 473 -33.60 4.14 -11.23
C ASP A 473 -34.64 3.11 -10.75
N ALA A 474 -35.61 2.73 -11.60
CA ALA A 474 -36.58 1.67 -11.29
C ALA A 474 -35.99 0.25 -11.37
N LYS A 475 -34.93 0.04 -12.16
CA LYS A 475 -34.25 -1.26 -12.27
C LYS A 475 -33.29 -1.53 -11.12
N GLU A 476 -32.58 -0.50 -10.64
CA GLU A 476 -31.61 -0.62 -9.54
C GLU A 476 -32.30 -0.68 -8.16
N ALA A 477 -33.47 -0.06 -7.99
CA ALA A 477 -34.29 -0.20 -6.78
C ALA A 477 -34.93 -1.59 -6.61
N ARG A 478 -34.89 -2.44 -7.65
CA ARG A 478 -35.41 -3.82 -7.61
C ARG A 478 -34.34 -4.85 -7.21
N GLU A 479 -33.04 -4.56 -7.40
CA GLU A 479 -31.95 -5.43 -6.95
C GLU A 479 -31.65 -5.30 -5.45
N ASP A 480 -31.84 -4.11 -4.86
CA ASP A 480 -31.62 -3.88 -3.42
C ASP A 480 -32.75 -4.42 -2.51
N ARG A 481 -33.81 -5.04 -3.07
CA ARG A 481 -34.91 -5.65 -2.30
C ARG A 481 -34.78 -7.18 -2.16
N ILE A 482 -33.73 -7.79 -2.70
CA ILE A 482 -33.42 -9.22 -2.52
C ILE A 482 -32.17 -9.37 -1.65
N VAL A 483 -32.17 -8.69 -0.50
CA VAL A 483 -31.30 -8.99 0.64
C VAL A 483 -32.14 -8.86 1.90
N VAL A 484 -32.85 -9.95 2.23
CA VAL A 484 -33.08 -10.41 3.59
C VAL A 484 -32.54 -11.83 3.64
#